data_AF-A0A8E5MYT9-F1
#
_entry.id   AF-A0A8E5MYT9-F1
#
_cell.length_a   1.000
_cell.length_b   1.000
_cell.length_c   1.000
_cell.angle_alpha   90.00
_cell.angle_beta   90.00
_cell.angle_gamma   90.00
#
_symmetry.space_group_name_H-M   'P 1'
#
loop_
_entity.id
_entity.type
_entity.pdbx_description
1 polymer ?
#
loop_
_entity_poly.entity_id
_entity_poly.type
_entity_poly.pdbx_seq_one_letter_code
_entity_poly.pdbx_strand_id
1 'polypeptide(L)' 'MGLGSVLLGSATGKAGSGLGLAIARRAIEAQGGSIHVESERGHGSHFWLTLPKPHG' A
#
# COMPACT_ATOMS: atom_id res chain seq x y z
N MET A 1 -9.38 -15.98 11.29
CA MET A 1 -8.15 -15.26 10.90
C MET A 1 -8.29 -14.92 9.41
N GLY A 2 -8.99 -13.82 9.10
CA GLY A 2 -9.31 -13.42 7.73
C GLY A 2 -8.63 -12.10 7.43
N LEU A 3 -7.69 -12.10 6.50
CA LEU A 3 -7.01 -10.88 6.04
C LEU A 3 -8.02 -10.06 5.23
N GLY A 4 -8.41 -8.92 5.78
CA GLY A 4 -9.35 -7.98 5.17
C GLY A 4 -8.84 -7.48 3.82
N SER A 5 -9.67 -7.64 2.80
CA SER A 5 -9.51 -7.11 1.45
C SER A 5 -9.24 -5.60 1.49
N VAL A 6 -8.07 -5.19 1.03
CA VAL A 6 -7.71 -3.78 0.82
C VAL A 6 -8.59 -3.22 -0.30
N LEU A 7 -9.65 -2.49 0.07
CA LEU A 7 -10.46 -1.68 -0.85
C LEU A 7 -9.99 -0.22 -0.73
N LEU A 8 -9.24 0.28 -1.71
CA LEU A 8 -8.78 1.67 -1.73
C LEU A 8 -9.59 2.49 -2.75
N GLY A 9 -10.45 3.38 -2.25
CA GLY A 9 -11.24 4.33 -3.05
C GLY A 9 -10.58 5.72 -3.13
N SER A 10 -10.62 6.33 -4.32
CA SER A 10 -9.91 7.55 -4.75
C SER A 10 -10.32 8.86 -4.07
N ALA A 11 -9.34 9.76 -3.88
CA ALA A 11 -9.54 11.20 -3.74
C ALA A 11 -9.29 11.93 -5.08
N THR A 12 -10.21 12.85 -5.40
CA THR A 12 -10.23 13.84 -6.51
C THR A 12 -10.63 13.34 -7.91
N GLY A 13 -11.88 13.62 -8.29
CA GLY A 13 -12.34 14.00 -9.64
C GLY A 13 -12.33 12.98 -10.79
N LYS A 14 -11.54 11.91 -10.72
CA LYS A 14 -11.52 10.83 -11.72
C LYS A 14 -11.13 9.56 -10.98
N ALA A 15 -12.01 8.56 -10.98
CA ALA A 15 -11.70 7.28 -10.36
C ALA A 15 -10.42 6.75 -11.02
N GLY A 16 -9.33 6.73 -10.25
CA GLY A 16 -8.12 6.03 -10.67
C GLY A 16 -8.45 4.54 -10.79
N SER A 17 -7.74 3.81 -11.63
CA SER A 17 -7.94 2.37 -11.80
C SER A 17 -7.68 1.53 -10.54
N GLY A 18 -7.32 2.16 -9.40
CA GLY A 18 -6.92 1.48 -8.17
C GLY A 18 -5.57 0.76 -8.28
N LEU A 19 -4.87 0.87 -9.42
CA LEU A 19 -3.66 0.08 -9.69
C LEU A 19 -2.40 0.59 -8.99
N GLY A 20 -2.37 1.85 -8.55
CA GLY A 20 -1.15 2.48 -8.00
C GLY A 20 -0.55 1.70 -6.84
N LEU A 21 -1.36 1.31 -5.86
CA LEU A 21 -0.89 0.55 -4.70
C LEU A 21 -0.53 -0.90 -5.06
N ALA A 22 -1.22 -1.50 -6.03
CA ALA A 22 -0.91 -2.84 -6.51
C ALA A 22 0.47 -2.89 -7.22
N ILE A 23 0.79 -1.85 -8.00
CA ILE A 23 2.09 -1.70 -8.65
C ILE A 23 3.18 -1.50 -7.59
N ALA A 24 2.97 -0.59 -6.64
CA ALA A 24 3.91 -0.31 -5.56
C ALA A 24 4.22 -1.57 -4.74
N ARG A 25 3.17 -2.33 -4.37
CA ARG A 25 3.30 -3.58 -3.62
C ARG A 25 4.19 -4.58 -4.36
N ARG A 26 3.94 -4.82 -5.65
CA ARG A 26 4.76 -5.74 -6.46
C ARG A 26 6.22 -5.30 -6.53
N ALA A 27 6.47 -4.00 -6.69
CA ALA A 27 7.82 -3.47 -6.75
C ALA A 27 8.58 -3.63 -5.42
N ILE A 28 7.91 -3.41 -4.28
CA ILE A 28 8.49 -3.56 -2.95
C ILE A 28 8.74 -5.03 -2.62
N GLU A 29 7.78 -5.91 -2.92
CA GLU A 29 7.92 -7.37 -2.72
C GLU A 29 9.06 -7.94 -3.59
N ALA A 30 9.22 -7.48 -4.83
CA ALA A 30 10.34 -7.87 -5.69
C ALA A 30 11.72 -7.47 -5.14
N GLN A 31 11.78 -6.44 -4.29
CA GLN A 31 12.97 -6.00 -3.58
C GLN A 31 13.16 -6.71 -2.23
N GLY A 32 12.31 -7.69 -1.89
CA GLY A 32 12.34 -8.38 -0.60
C GLY A 32 11.80 -7.55 0.56
N GLY A 33 11.06 -6.48 0.27
CA GLY A 33 10.44 -5.61 1.25
C GLY A 33 8.98 -5.94 1.57
N SER A 34 8.36 -5.10 2.39
CA SER A 34 6.92 -5.15 2.70
C SER A 34 6.28 -3.77 2.64
N ILE A 35 4.97 -3.72 2.42
CA ILE A 35 4.15 -2.50 2.51
C ILE A 35 2.96 -2.73 3.44
N HIS A 36 2.63 -1.73 4.25
CA HIS A 36 1.57 -1.76 5.24
C HIS A 36 0.70 -0.51 5.15
N VAL A 37 -0.55 -0.66 5.58
CA VAL A 37 -1.51 0.45 5.67
C VAL A 37 -2.32 0.32 6.97
N GLU A 38 -2.42 1.42 7.68
CA GLU A 38 -3.41 1.62 8.75
C GLU A 38 -4.34 2.75 8.33
N SER A 39 -5.64 2.53 8.47
CA SER A 39 -6.65 3.50 8.05
C SER A 39 -7.77 3.52 9.07
N GLU A 40 -8.17 4.72 9.46
CA GLU A 40 -9.31 4.95 10.34
C GLU A 40 -10.22 6.01 9.70
N ARG A 41 -11.53 5.71 9.66
CA ARG A 41 -12.51 6.62 9.05
C ARG A 41 -12.48 7.96 9.77
N GLY A 42 -12.33 9.03 9.00
CA GLY A 42 -12.25 10.39 9.53
C GLY A 42 -10.87 10.83 10.01
N HIS A 43 -9.91 9.90 10.18
CA HIS A 43 -8.54 10.21 10.60
C HIS A 43 -7.50 10.09 9.47
N GLY A 44 -7.90 9.53 8.33
CA GLY A 44 -7.04 9.39 7.16
C GLY A 44 -6.40 8.02 7.08
N SER A 45 -5.21 7.93 6.48
CA SER A 45 -4.52 6.66 6.28
C SER A 45 -3.02 6.86 6.36
N HIS A 46 -2.35 5.95 7.05
CA HIS A 46 -0.91 5.88 7.18
C HIS A 46 -0.39 4.71 6.34
N PHE A 47 0.60 4.97 5.51
CA PHE A 47 1.25 3.98 4.66
C PHE A 47 2.74 3.98 4.95
N TRP A 48 3.33 2.80 5.13
CA TRP A 48 4.78 2.66 5.28
C TRP A 48 5.26 1.38 4.61
N LEU A 49 6.54 1.39 4.28
CA LEU A 49 7.21 0.27 3.64
C LEU A 49 8.50 -0.05 4.38
N THR A 50 8.91 -1.31 4.29
CA THR A 50 10.21 -1.78 4.75
C THR A 50 10.96 -2.34 3.56
N LEU A 51 12.27 -2.09 3.51
CA LEU A 51 13.16 -2.68 2.52
C LEU A 51 14.38 -3.24 3.25
N PRO A 52 14.93 -4.37 2.81
CA PRO A 52 16.18 -4.86 3.34
C PRO A 52 17.29 -3.84 3.08
N LYS A 53 18.18 -3.67 4.06
CA LYS A 53 19.37 -2.84 3.89
C LYS A 53 20.20 -3.45 2.75
N PRO A 54 20.70 -2.66 1.78
CA PRO A 54 21.65 -3.15 0.80
C PRO A 54 22.83 -3.82 1.49
N HIS A 55 23.25 -4.98 0.99
CA HIS A 55 24.51 -5.57 1.43
C HIS A 55 25.64 -4.66 0.97
N GLY A 56 26.38 -4.13 1.94
CA GLY A 56 27.64 -3.42 1.74
C GLY A 56 28.74 -4.17 2.48
#